data_AF-A0A835A9H5-F1
#
_entry.id   AF-A0A835A9H5-F1
#
_cell.length_a   1.000
_cell.length_b   1.000
_cell.length_c   1.000
_cell.angle_alpha   90.00
_cell.angle_beta   90.00
_cell.angle_gamma   90.00
#
_symmetry.space_group_name_H-M   'P 1'
#
loop_
_entity.id
_entity.type
_entity.pdbx_description
1 polymer ?
#
loop_
_entity_poly.entity_id
_entity_poly.type
_entity_poly.pdbx_seq_one_letter_code
_entity_poly.pdbx_strand_id
1 'polypeptide(L)'
;MRAARHSSHEPRCDVCGKHCRTFESLRDHLGVGGSTLPKATHCADAFASRSGCTLCLRVAPHHRSSSCKLDRAPAAMSRPAAVAMNSRQPQGRALALGCKMVGAGSDGSLDVVARVCVVDEQENVVFETFVKPLIPVTHYRYETTGIRPENLRDGAAAMTVKSAAARVQDLLLAGEQPWRARTTRGRARLLVGHGLDHDLDALGMDYPGYLKRDTATYPPLMKTSRLSNSLKFLTLTYLGYHIQTGHQHPYEDCVAAMRLYHRMRRQEHAKGGGDGADVPAASTEQAFPAWRQRELERMTPDELLRLSRPDYHCWCLDE
;
A
#
# COMPACT_ATOMS: atom_id res chain seq x y z
N MET A 1 5.77 8.74 -29.21
CA MET A 1 5.48 9.01 -27.78
C MET A 1 5.90 7.77 -27.00
N ARG A 2 6.73 7.94 -25.94
CA ARG A 2 7.00 6.97 -24.86
C ARG A 2 7.72 5.67 -25.24
N ALA A 3 8.99 5.75 -25.60
CA ALA A 3 9.89 4.72 -25.11
C ALA A 3 10.38 5.25 -23.75
N ALA A 4 9.93 4.65 -22.66
CA ALA A 4 10.51 4.80 -21.35
C ALA A 4 10.83 3.38 -20.86
N ARG A 5 11.83 3.20 -19.99
CA ARG A 5 12.05 1.88 -19.41
C ARG A 5 10.89 1.55 -18.51
N HIS A 6 10.13 0.54 -18.91
CA HIS A 6 9.03 0.00 -18.11
C HIS A 6 9.60 -0.94 -17.06
N SER A 7 9.10 -0.87 -15.83
CA SER A 7 9.33 -1.97 -14.88
C SER A 7 8.70 -3.24 -15.44
N SER A 8 9.34 -4.39 -15.18
CA SER A 8 8.82 -5.72 -15.50
C SER A 8 7.43 -5.99 -14.92
N HIS A 9 7.03 -5.21 -13.90
CA HIS A 9 5.75 -5.32 -13.21
C HIS A 9 4.74 -4.22 -13.57
N GLU A 10 5.06 -3.37 -14.54
CA GLU A 10 4.06 -2.45 -15.06
C GLU A 10 2.87 -3.24 -15.60
N PRO A 11 1.63 -2.89 -15.18
CA PRO A 11 0.43 -3.56 -15.68
C PRO A 11 0.45 -3.67 -17.20
N ARG A 12 0.28 -4.89 -17.73
CA ARG A 12 0.36 -5.15 -19.17
C ARG A 12 -0.88 -5.87 -19.64
N CYS A 13 -1.38 -5.49 -20.80
CA CYS A 13 -2.49 -6.17 -21.45
C CYS A 13 -2.01 -7.47 -22.11
N ASP A 14 -2.58 -8.61 -21.72
CA ASP A 14 -2.24 -9.92 -22.30
C ASP A 14 -2.66 -10.06 -23.78
N VAL A 15 -3.58 -9.21 -24.26
CA VAL A 15 -4.13 -9.28 -25.62
C VAL A 15 -3.25 -8.54 -26.62
N CYS A 16 -2.91 -7.28 -26.34
CA CYS A 16 -2.14 -6.44 -27.26
C CYS A 16 -0.72 -6.12 -26.78
N GLY A 17 -0.33 -6.59 -25.59
CA GLY A 17 0.99 -6.35 -25.02
C GLY A 17 1.24 -4.92 -24.51
N LYS A 18 0.23 -4.04 -24.55
CA LYS A 18 0.36 -2.63 -24.12
C LYS A 18 0.67 -2.53 -22.63
N HIS A 19 1.72 -1.77 -22.31
CA HIS A 19 2.02 -1.36 -20.93
C HIS A 19 1.11 -0.20 -20.49
N CYS A 20 0.61 -0.34 -19.28
CA CYS A 20 -0.30 0.56 -18.59
C CYS A 20 0.40 0.99 -17.30
N ARG A 21 0.40 2.29 -17.03
CA ARG A 21 1.08 2.83 -15.85
C ARG A 21 0.46 2.33 -14.54
N THR A 22 -0.86 2.18 -14.53
CA THR A 22 -1.65 1.78 -13.36
C THR A 22 -2.61 0.66 -13.71
N PHE A 23 -3.01 -0.14 -12.73
CA PHE A 23 -4.02 -1.17 -12.95
C PHE A 23 -5.36 -0.55 -13.36
N GLU A 24 -5.70 0.65 -12.88
CA GLU A 24 -6.90 1.38 -13.33
C GLU A 24 -6.84 1.64 -14.85
N SER A 25 -5.71 2.11 -15.36
CA SER A 25 -5.56 2.35 -16.80
C SER A 25 -5.62 1.07 -17.64
N LEU A 26 -5.20 -0.08 -17.06
CA LEU A 26 -5.36 -1.39 -17.68
C LEU A 26 -6.84 -1.82 -17.67
N ARG A 27 -7.57 -1.57 -16.57
CA ARG A 27 -9.01 -1.85 -16.49
C ARG A 27 -9.81 -1.06 -17.52
N ASP A 28 -9.55 0.23 -17.67
CA ASP A 28 -10.16 1.08 -18.70
C ASP A 28 -9.87 0.53 -20.11
N HIS A 29 -8.63 0.09 -20.34
CA HIS A 29 -8.21 -0.47 -21.62
C HIS A 29 -8.95 -1.78 -21.95
N LEU A 30 -9.23 -2.60 -20.93
CA LEU A 30 -9.96 -3.86 -21.04
C LEU A 30 -11.49 -3.69 -20.97
N GLY A 31 -12.01 -2.46 -20.85
CA GLY A 31 -13.46 -2.20 -20.76
C GLY A 31 -14.10 -2.68 -19.46
N VAL A 32 -13.32 -2.91 -18.41
CA VAL A 32 -13.79 -3.33 -17.07
C VAL A 32 -13.58 -2.25 -15.99
N GLY A 33 -13.00 -1.12 -16.38
CA GLY A 33 -13.07 0.14 -15.63
C GLY A 33 -14.42 0.78 -15.87
N GLY A 34 -15.02 1.43 -14.88
CA GLY A 34 -16.34 2.09 -14.99
C GLY A 34 -16.42 3.25 -15.99
N SER A 35 -15.43 3.40 -16.88
CA SER A 35 -15.46 4.34 -18.00
C SER A 35 -16.43 3.87 -19.08
N THR A 36 -17.24 4.78 -19.61
CA THR A 36 -18.33 4.50 -20.56
C THR A 36 -17.89 4.07 -21.96
N LEU A 37 -16.59 4.13 -22.30
CA LEU A 37 -16.08 3.75 -23.63
C LEU A 37 -14.75 2.97 -23.50
N PRO A 38 -14.65 1.74 -24.03
CA PRO A 38 -13.40 1.01 -24.06
C PRO A 38 -12.40 1.72 -24.97
N LYS A 39 -11.23 2.08 -24.44
CA LYS A 39 -10.14 2.71 -25.23
C LYS A 39 -9.56 1.78 -26.31
N ALA A 40 -9.86 0.48 -26.25
CA ALA A 40 -9.48 -0.53 -27.24
C ALA A 40 -10.55 -1.63 -27.33
N THR A 41 -11.50 -1.48 -28.25
CA THR A 41 -12.65 -2.39 -28.45
C THR A 41 -12.22 -3.85 -28.58
N HIS A 42 -11.24 -4.16 -29.44
CA HIS A 42 -10.71 -5.53 -29.60
C HIS A 42 -10.20 -6.15 -28.29
N CYS A 43 -9.53 -5.37 -27.42
CA CYS A 43 -9.02 -5.90 -26.16
C CYS A 43 -10.14 -6.13 -25.15
N ALA A 44 -11.15 -5.25 -25.13
CA ALA A 44 -12.35 -5.41 -24.32
C ALA A 44 -13.17 -6.62 -24.77
N ASP A 45 -13.38 -6.79 -26.07
CA ASP A 45 -14.08 -7.93 -26.66
C ASP A 45 -13.36 -9.25 -26.38
N ALA A 46 -12.02 -9.26 -26.52
CA ALA A 46 -11.20 -10.42 -26.17
C ALA A 46 -11.27 -10.74 -24.68
N PHE A 47 -11.26 -9.73 -23.81
CA PHE A 47 -11.41 -9.92 -22.37
C PHE A 47 -12.79 -10.50 -22.02
N ALA A 48 -13.86 -9.97 -22.59
CA ALA A 48 -15.22 -10.42 -22.36
C ALA A 48 -15.45 -11.84 -22.90
N SER A 49 -15.11 -12.09 -24.17
CA SER A 49 -15.33 -13.38 -24.84
C SER A 49 -14.52 -14.53 -24.23
N ARG A 50 -13.33 -14.25 -23.69
CA ARG A 50 -12.45 -15.26 -23.08
C ARG A 50 -12.62 -15.37 -21.57
N SER A 51 -13.70 -14.82 -21.00
CA SER A 51 -13.98 -14.84 -19.55
C SER A 51 -12.82 -14.31 -18.70
N GLY A 52 -12.27 -13.16 -19.08
CA GLY A 52 -11.19 -12.49 -18.38
C GLY A 52 -11.50 -12.26 -16.91
N CYS A 53 -10.50 -12.43 -16.04
CA CYS A 53 -10.71 -12.29 -14.60
C CYS A 53 -10.57 -10.83 -14.18
N THR A 54 -11.62 -10.25 -13.59
CA THR A 54 -11.63 -8.85 -13.16
C THR A 54 -10.73 -8.55 -11.96
N LEU A 55 -10.22 -9.57 -11.26
CA LEU A 55 -9.28 -9.41 -10.15
C LEU A 55 -7.82 -9.39 -10.62
N CYS A 56 -7.39 -10.36 -11.44
CA CYS A 56 -6.00 -10.42 -11.92
C CYS A 56 -5.78 -9.72 -13.26
N LEU A 57 -6.86 -9.33 -13.96
CA LEU A 57 -6.86 -8.70 -15.28
C LEU A 57 -6.21 -9.54 -16.39
N ARG A 58 -6.05 -10.85 -16.16
CA ARG A 58 -5.46 -11.78 -17.13
C ARG A 58 -6.52 -12.43 -18.01
N VAL A 59 -6.11 -12.75 -19.22
CA VAL A 59 -6.90 -13.46 -20.23
C VAL A 59 -6.12 -14.69 -20.67
N ALA A 60 -6.42 -15.87 -20.11
CA ALA A 60 -5.77 -17.12 -20.54
C ALA A 60 -6.81 -18.17 -20.94
N PRO A 61 -6.52 -19.03 -21.93
CA PRO A 61 -7.46 -20.05 -22.45
C PRO A 61 -7.94 -21.04 -21.38
N HIS A 62 -7.23 -21.17 -20.25
CA HIS A 62 -7.61 -21.99 -19.10
C HIS A 62 -7.72 -21.22 -17.77
N HIS A 63 -7.57 -19.88 -17.79
CA HIS A 63 -7.68 -19.08 -16.58
C HIS A 63 -9.15 -18.75 -16.31
N ARG A 64 -9.85 -19.64 -15.63
CA ARG A 64 -11.19 -19.36 -15.11
C ARG A 64 -11.08 -18.37 -13.95
N SER A 65 -12.10 -17.55 -13.73
CA SER A 65 -12.17 -16.70 -12.52
C SER A 65 -12.01 -17.53 -11.23
N SER A 66 -12.44 -18.80 -11.26
CA SER A 66 -12.27 -19.79 -10.19
C SER A 66 -10.86 -20.37 -10.04
N SER A 67 -9.97 -20.21 -11.02
CA SER A 67 -8.56 -20.65 -10.97
C SER A 67 -7.59 -19.48 -10.76
N CYS A 68 -8.12 -18.29 -10.47
CA CYS A 68 -7.31 -17.12 -10.17
C CYS A 68 -6.52 -17.37 -8.89
N LYS A 69 -5.18 -17.46 -8.98
CA LYS A 69 -4.27 -17.62 -7.83
C LYS A 69 -4.25 -16.41 -6.89
N LEU A 70 -4.90 -15.32 -7.28
CA LEU A 70 -5.23 -14.24 -6.37
C LEU A 70 -6.51 -14.67 -5.68
N ASP A 71 -6.33 -15.48 -4.64
CA ASP A 71 -7.42 -15.98 -3.81
C ASP A 71 -8.34 -14.80 -3.49
N ARG A 72 -9.65 -14.94 -3.75
CA ARG A 72 -10.64 -14.04 -3.16
C ARG A 72 -10.44 -14.20 -1.67
N ALA A 73 -9.79 -13.22 -1.06
CA ALA A 73 -9.46 -13.31 0.34
C ALA A 73 -10.78 -13.53 1.10
N PRO A 74 -10.84 -14.47 2.06
CA PRO A 74 -12.10 -14.84 2.69
C PRO A 74 -12.78 -13.59 3.22
N ALA A 75 -14.04 -13.40 2.83
CA ALA A 75 -14.84 -12.22 3.19
C ALA A 75 -14.98 -12.06 4.72
N ALA A 76 -14.88 -13.18 5.45
CA ALA A 76 -14.86 -13.17 6.91
C ALA A 76 -13.44 -12.87 7.41
N MET A 77 -13.16 -11.59 7.66
CA MET A 77 -12.06 -11.22 8.55
C MET A 77 -12.48 -11.56 9.99
N SER A 78 -12.36 -12.84 10.35
CA SER A 78 -12.50 -13.23 11.75
C SER A 78 -11.29 -12.69 12.49
N ARG A 79 -11.47 -11.52 13.15
CA ARG A 79 -10.46 -11.01 14.08
C ARG A 79 -10.23 -12.12 15.11
N PRO A 80 -9.02 -12.67 15.24
CA PRO A 80 -8.77 -13.63 16.31
C PRO A 80 -9.20 -12.97 17.62
N ALA A 81 -9.91 -13.74 18.47
CA ALA A 81 -10.38 -13.25 19.77
C ALA A 81 -9.22 -12.51 20.46
N ALA A 82 -9.50 -11.37 21.07
CA ALA A 82 -8.50 -10.51 21.72
C ALA A 82 -7.71 -11.34 22.74
N VAL A 83 -6.64 -11.98 22.31
CA VAL A 83 -5.71 -12.67 23.19
C VAL A 83 -5.01 -11.55 23.92
N ALA A 84 -5.24 -11.50 25.23
CA ALA A 84 -4.60 -10.60 26.16
C ALA A 84 -3.13 -10.37 25.77
N MET A 85 -2.77 -9.10 25.56
CA MET A 85 -1.45 -8.44 25.57
C MET A 85 -0.18 -9.29 25.70
N ASN A 86 -0.09 -10.42 25.00
CA ASN A 86 1.13 -11.20 24.85
C ASN A 86 1.64 -10.91 23.46
N SER A 87 2.72 -10.12 23.45
CA SER A 87 3.54 -9.79 22.32
C SER A 87 3.93 -11.05 21.54
N ARG A 88 3.11 -11.41 20.54
CA ARG A 88 3.50 -12.43 19.57
C ARG A 88 4.70 -11.87 18.82
N GLN A 89 5.78 -12.64 18.82
CA GLN A 89 6.91 -12.34 17.95
C GLN A 89 6.38 -12.32 16.52
N PRO A 90 6.50 -11.20 15.79
CA PRO A 90 5.79 -11.13 14.53
C PRO A 90 6.48 -11.99 13.50
N GLN A 91 5.69 -12.63 12.67
CA GLN A 91 6.17 -13.55 11.66
C GLN A 91 6.41 -12.81 10.34
N GLY A 92 7.52 -13.10 9.68
CA GLY A 92 7.94 -12.39 8.47
C GLY A 92 8.76 -11.12 8.72
N ARG A 93 9.00 -10.38 7.64
CA ARG A 93 9.88 -9.19 7.62
C ARG A 93 9.12 -7.90 7.29
N ALA A 94 7.81 -7.97 7.07
CA ALA A 94 6.93 -6.83 6.92
C ALA A 94 5.90 -6.77 8.06
N LEU A 95 5.54 -5.54 8.46
CA LEU A 95 4.46 -5.25 9.39
C LEU A 95 3.53 -4.23 8.73
N ALA A 96 2.22 -4.45 8.82
CA ALA A 96 1.25 -3.43 8.41
C ALA A 96 0.78 -2.61 9.60
N LEU A 97 0.75 -1.29 9.43
CA LEU A 97 0.28 -0.31 10.41
C LEU A 97 -1.04 0.30 9.93
N GLY A 98 -1.92 0.59 10.87
CA GLY A 98 -3.10 1.41 10.63
C GLY A 98 -3.57 2.05 11.92
N CYS A 99 -4.01 3.30 11.81
CA CYS A 99 -4.57 4.05 12.93
C CYS A 99 -6.06 4.34 12.72
N LYS A 100 -6.75 4.64 13.82
CA LYS A 100 -8.02 5.36 13.80
C LYS A 100 -7.89 6.65 14.57
N MET A 101 -8.43 7.70 13.95
CA MET A 101 -8.25 9.07 14.35
C MET A 101 -9.57 9.63 14.82
N VAL A 102 -9.50 10.52 15.80
CA VAL A 102 -10.61 11.34 16.28
C VAL A 102 -10.25 12.81 16.05
N GLY A 103 -11.27 13.67 16.07
CA GLY A 103 -11.11 15.12 15.94
C GLY A 103 -10.74 15.78 17.26
N ALA A 104 -9.74 16.65 17.20
CA ALA A 104 -9.33 17.56 18.25
C ALA A 104 -9.33 19.01 17.72
N GLY A 105 -8.97 19.96 18.59
CA GLY A 105 -9.04 21.39 18.28
C GLY A 105 -10.46 21.94 18.39
N SER A 106 -10.60 23.26 18.35
CA SER A 106 -11.87 23.96 18.58
C SER A 106 -12.99 23.58 17.60
N ASP A 107 -12.63 23.15 16.40
CA ASP A 107 -13.56 22.77 15.32
C ASP A 107 -13.56 21.26 15.01
N GLY A 108 -12.73 20.46 15.70
CA GLY A 108 -12.63 19.01 15.46
C GLY A 108 -11.91 18.61 14.17
N SER A 109 -11.29 19.57 13.47
CA SER A 109 -10.60 19.34 12.19
C SER A 109 -9.24 18.65 12.34
N LEU A 110 -8.61 18.76 13.52
CA LEU A 110 -7.30 18.17 13.77
C LEU A 110 -7.44 16.67 14.02
N ASP A 111 -6.81 15.87 13.16
CA ASP A 111 -6.71 14.43 13.34
C ASP A 111 -5.71 14.06 14.44
N VAL A 112 -6.18 13.37 15.47
CA VAL A 112 -5.33 12.78 16.51
C VAL A 112 -5.59 11.28 16.64
N VAL A 113 -4.52 10.49 16.79
CA VAL A 113 -4.63 9.03 16.91
C VAL A 113 -5.34 8.63 18.21
N ALA A 114 -6.33 7.76 18.09
CA ALA A 114 -7.09 7.21 19.22
C ALA A 114 -7.03 5.69 19.32
N ARG A 115 -6.63 5.01 18.23
CA ARG A 115 -6.39 3.57 18.22
C ARG A 115 -5.33 3.23 17.18
N VAL A 116 -4.45 2.30 17.50
CA VAL A 116 -3.40 1.81 16.60
C VAL A 116 -3.46 0.29 16.52
N CYS A 117 -3.21 -0.27 15.35
CA CYS A 117 -3.05 -1.70 15.13
C CYS A 117 -1.82 -1.96 14.26
N VAL A 118 -1.11 -3.04 14.59
CA VAL A 118 -0.01 -3.59 13.83
C VAL A 118 -0.27 -5.07 13.61
N VAL A 119 -0.19 -5.52 12.35
CA VAL A 119 -0.32 -6.94 11.98
C VAL A 119 0.92 -7.43 11.25
N ASP A 120 1.18 -8.72 11.35
CA ASP A 120 2.26 -9.38 10.61
C ASP A 120 1.84 -9.89 9.23
N GLU A 121 2.76 -10.51 8.49
CA GLU A 121 2.50 -11.02 7.13
C GLU A 121 1.44 -12.12 7.08
N GLN A 122 1.16 -12.76 8.22
CA GLN A 122 0.19 -13.84 8.40
C GLN A 122 -1.14 -13.31 8.95
N GLU A 123 -1.34 -11.99 8.93
CA GLU A 123 -2.55 -11.31 9.38
C GLU A 123 -2.79 -11.43 10.90
N ASN A 124 -1.79 -11.82 11.69
CA ASN A 124 -1.91 -11.86 13.13
C ASN A 124 -1.74 -10.45 13.72
N VAL A 125 -2.58 -10.11 14.69
CA VAL A 125 -2.39 -8.89 15.50
C VAL A 125 -1.15 -9.07 16.38
N VAL A 126 -0.19 -8.18 16.19
CA VAL A 126 1.07 -8.10 16.94
C VAL A 126 0.96 -7.11 18.07
N PHE A 127 0.32 -5.98 17.79
CA PHE A 127 0.12 -4.90 18.72
C PHE A 127 -1.17 -4.17 18.37
N GLU A 128 -1.99 -3.95 19.37
CA GLU A 128 -3.19 -3.15 19.25
C GLU A 128 -3.44 -2.46 20.59
N THR A 129 -3.73 -1.17 20.55
CA THR A 129 -4.12 -0.41 21.74
C THR A 129 -4.97 0.78 21.39
N PHE A 130 -5.80 1.21 22.34
CA PHE A 130 -6.29 2.59 22.36
C PHE A 130 -5.15 3.53 22.73
N VAL A 131 -5.22 4.76 22.22
CA VAL A 131 -4.21 5.79 22.44
C VAL A 131 -4.90 7.02 23.00
N LYS A 132 -4.43 7.50 24.16
CA LYS A 132 -4.90 8.76 24.75
C LYS A 132 -4.22 9.93 24.01
N PRO A 133 -4.96 10.77 23.28
CA PRO A 133 -4.39 11.94 22.62
C PRO A 133 -3.85 12.96 23.63
N LEU A 134 -2.85 13.74 23.22
CA LEU A 134 -2.28 14.81 24.05
C LEU A 134 -3.21 16.02 24.18
N ILE A 135 -4.05 16.25 23.16
CA ILE A 135 -4.99 17.35 23.06
C ILE A 135 -6.41 16.81 23.34
N PRO A 136 -7.28 17.56 24.03
CA PRO A 136 -8.66 17.13 24.26
C PRO A 136 -9.40 16.79 22.95
N VAL A 137 -10.06 15.64 22.95
CA VAL A 137 -10.90 15.19 21.84
C VAL A 137 -12.21 15.98 21.86
N THR A 138 -12.51 16.66 20.75
CA THR A 138 -13.76 17.41 20.56
C THR A 138 -14.76 16.65 19.69
N HIS A 139 -14.29 15.72 18.85
CA HIS A 139 -15.16 14.93 17.98
C HIS A 139 -14.68 13.47 17.85
N TYR A 140 -15.35 12.52 18.49
CA TYR A 140 -14.96 11.10 18.49
C TYR A 140 -15.17 10.37 17.17
N ARG A 141 -15.93 10.95 16.23
CA ARG A 141 -16.26 10.34 14.92
C ARG A 141 -16.88 8.95 15.10
N TYR A 142 -17.74 8.81 16.10
CA TYR A 142 -18.25 7.53 16.57
C TYR A 142 -18.84 6.66 15.44
N GLU A 143 -19.66 7.27 14.56
CA GLU A 143 -20.28 6.59 13.43
C GLU A 143 -19.28 5.90 12.50
N THR A 144 -18.04 6.41 12.44
CA THR A 144 -16.97 5.84 11.62
C THR A 144 -16.01 5.00 12.45
N THR A 145 -15.61 5.41 13.66
CA THR A 145 -14.52 4.77 14.41
C THR A 145 -14.99 3.79 15.48
N GLY A 146 -16.24 3.93 15.94
CA GLY A 146 -16.77 3.24 17.11
C GLY A 146 -16.09 3.62 18.44
N ILE A 147 -15.22 4.63 18.46
CA ILE A 147 -14.45 5.03 19.64
C ILE A 147 -15.32 5.89 20.54
N ARG A 148 -15.34 5.55 21.84
CA ARG A 148 -16.07 6.27 22.89
C ARG A 148 -15.12 6.96 23.86
N PRO A 149 -15.58 7.98 24.61
CA PRO A 149 -14.77 8.63 25.64
C PRO A 149 -14.17 7.64 26.63
N GLU A 150 -14.92 6.62 27.05
CA GLU A 150 -14.49 5.59 28.00
C GLU A 150 -13.25 4.82 27.52
N ASN A 151 -13.04 4.71 26.21
CA ASN A 151 -11.86 4.05 25.65
C ASN A 151 -10.57 4.85 25.86
N LEU A 152 -10.66 6.17 26.08
CA LEU A 152 -9.52 7.10 26.13
C LEU A 152 -9.27 7.70 27.52
N ARG A 153 -10.06 7.32 28.54
CA ARG A 153 -9.94 7.84 29.92
C ARG A 153 -8.69 7.32 30.62
N ASP A 154 -8.22 8.08 31.61
CA ASP A 154 -7.19 7.62 32.53
C ASP A 154 -7.63 6.37 33.29
N GLY A 155 -6.75 5.36 33.35
CA GLY A 155 -7.06 4.05 33.92
C GLY A 155 -7.76 3.07 32.98
N ALA A 156 -8.20 3.49 31.78
CA ALA A 156 -8.49 2.56 30.70
C ALA A 156 -7.18 1.91 30.22
N ALA A 157 -7.26 0.79 29.50
CA ALA A 157 -6.10 0.15 28.86
C ALA A 157 -5.47 0.98 27.71
N ALA A 158 -5.70 2.30 27.67
CA ALA A 158 -5.18 3.22 26.69
C ALA A 158 -3.76 3.66 27.03
N MET A 159 -2.90 3.71 26.02
CA MET A 159 -1.50 4.14 26.15
C MET A 159 -1.35 5.61 25.76
N THR A 160 -0.30 6.28 26.23
CA THR A 160 0.07 7.59 25.68
C THR A 160 0.58 7.46 24.26
N VAL A 161 0.42 8.50 23.43
CA VAL A 161 0.94 8.53 22.04
C VAL A 161 2.42 8.13 22.00
N LYS A 162 3.24 8.68 22.90
CA LYS A 162 4.67 8.37 23.00
C LYS A 162 4.94 6.88 23.27
N SER A 163 4.16 6.24 24.13
CA SER A 163 4.36 4.83 24.47
C SER A 163 3.90 3.91 23.33
N ALA A 164 2.79 4.26 22.67
CA ALA A 164 2.33 3.55 21.47
C ALA A 164 3.35 3.67 20.33
N ALA A 165 3.85 4.88 20.07
CA ALA A 165 4.88 5.15 19.07
C ALA A 165 6.17 4.37 19.34
N ALA A 166 6.67 4.39 20.58
CA ALA A 166 7.85 3.62 20.97
C ALA A 166 7.63 2.12 20.71
N ARG A 167 6.45 1.60 21.05
CA ARG A 167 6.13 0.19 20.83
C ARG A 167 6.10 -0.19 19.34
N VAL A 168 5.50 0.65 18.49
CA VAL A 168 5.51 0.46 17.04
C VAL A 168 6.94 0.51 16.50
N GLN A 169 7.75 1.47 16.97
CA GLN A 169 9.14 1.62 16.55
C GLN A 169 9.99 0.41 16.91
N ASP A 170 9.87 -0.12 18.14
CA ASP A 170 10.57 -1.32 18.59
C ASP A 170 10.26 -2.53 17.70
N LEU A 171 8.98 -2.70 17.33
CA LEU A 171 8.53 -3.77 16.44
C LEU A 171 9.13 -3.63 15.04
N LEU A 172 9.14 -2.40 14.50
CA LEU A 172 9.67 -2.13 13.16
C LEU A 172 11.20 -2.23 13.09
N LEU A 173 11.91 -1.83 14.14
CA LEU A 173 13.36 -1.93 14.18
C LEU A 173 13.83 -3.35 14.46
N ALA A 174 13.02 -4.18 15.15
CA ALA A 174 13.38 -5.54 15.51
C ALA A 174 14.75 -5.64 16.21
N GLY A 175 15.03 -4.68 17.09
CA GLY A 175 16.29 -4.52 17.81
C GLY A 175 17.44 -3.94 17.00
N GLU A 176 17.20 -3.49 15.76
CA GLU A 176 18.16 -2.71 14.97
C GLU A 176 18.31 -1.28 15.52
N GLN A 177 19.49 -0.69 15.34
CA GLN A 177 19.71 0.69 15.74
C GLN A 177 19.04 1.67 14.76
N PRO A 178 18.32 2.71 15.21
CA PRO A 178 17.60 3.63 14.33
C PRO A 178 18.46 4.26 13.23
N TRP A 179 19.71 4.62 13.56
CA TRP A 179 20.63 5.23 12.58
C TRP A 179 21.08 4.24 11.50
N ARG A 180 21.23 2.94 11.84
CA ARG A 180 21.57 1.90 10.86
C ARG A 180 20.43 1.67 9.90
N ALA A 181 19.20 1.62 10.41
CA ALA A 181 17.99 1.49 9.60
C ALA A 181 17.82 2.64 8.59
N ARG A 182 18.48 3.80 8.75
CA ARG A 182 18.44 4.88 7.75
C ARG A 182 19.34 4.63 6.54
N THR A 183 20.43 3.89 6.72
CA THR A 183 21.43 3.66 5.66
C THR A 183 21.32 2.27 5.04
N THR A 184 20.96 1.27 5.85
CA THR A 184 20.84 -0.12 5.43
C THR A 184 19.66 -0.76 6.16
N ARG A 185 18.95 -1.69 5.50
CA ARG A 185 17.79 -2.34 6.11
C ARG A 185 18.15 -3.10 7.40
N GLY A 186 19.28 -3.80 7.43
CA GLY A 186 19.70 -4.62 8.57
C GLY A 186 18.58 -5.58 9.01
N ARG A 187 18.23 -5.53 10.30
CA ARG A 187 17.08 -6.28 10.86
C ARG A 187 15.76 -5.52 10.83
N ALA A 188 15.76 -4.26 10.40
CA ALA A 188 14.54 -3.47 10.31
C ALA A 188 13.55 -4.08 9.31
N ARG A 189 12.27 -3.93 9.62
CA ARG A 189 11.15 -4.52 8.91
C ARG A 189 10.58 -3.57 7.89
N LEU A 190 9.88 -4.08 6.89
CA LEU A 190 9.13 -3.24 5.97
C LEU A 190 7.87 -2.74 6.67
N LEU A 191 7.57 -1.45 6.51
CA LEU A 191 6.35 -0.84 7.01
C LEU A 191 5.34 -0.77 5.86
N VAL A 192 4.29 -1.57 5.94
CA VAL A 192 3.20 -1.63 4.96
C VAL A 192 2.01 -0.80 5.47
N GLY A 193 1.30 -0.13 4.57
CA GLY A 193 0.08 0.60 4.94
C GLY A 193 -0.61 1.27 3.77
N HIS A 194 -1.50 2.21 4.08
CA HIS A 194 -2.23 2.99 3.10
C HIS A 194 -2.34 4.45 3.55
N GLY A 195 -1.51 5.32 2.99
CA GLY A 195 -1.36 6.71 3.44
C GLY A 195 -0.54 6.80 4.72
N LEU A 196 0.61 6.10 4.76
CA LEU A 196 1.42 5.91 5.96
C LEU A 196 1.90 7.21 6.60
N ASP A 197 2.11 8.26 5.81
CA ASP A 197 2.57 9.55 6.34
C ASP A 197 1.56 10.13 7.33
N HIS A 198 0.25 9.97 7.06
CA HIS A 198 -0.79 10.43 7.98
C HIS A 198 -0.81 9.65 9.31
N ASP A 199 -0.62 8.32 9.26
CA ASP A 199 -0.53 7.48 10.46
C ASP A 199 0.73 7.80 11.29
N LEU A 200 1.86 7.99 10.61
CA LEU A 200 3.16 8.29 11.22
C LEU A 200 3.18 9.68 11.86
N ASP A 201 2.63 10.70 11.17
CA ASP A 201 2.49 12.05 11.69
C ASP A 201 1.63 12.07 12.97
N ALA A 202 0.49 11.35 12.97
CA ALA A 202 -0.39 11.27 14.13
C ALA A 202 0.27 10.56 15.33
N LEU A 203 1.20 9.64 15.09
CA LEU A 203 2.02 8.98 16.11
C LEU A 203 3.26 9.80 16.51
N GLY A 204 3.61 10.85 15.76
CA GLY A 204 4.87 11.59 15.94
C GLY A 204 6.10 10.75 15.63
N MET A 205 6.02 9.91 14.60
CA MET A 205 7.06 8.97 14.19
C MET A 205 7.59 9.30 12.79
N ASP A 206 8.85 8.94 12.53
CA ASP A 206 9.40 8.87 11.18
C ASP A 206 9.93 7.46 10.91
N TYR A 207 9.87 7.05 9.65
CA TYR A 207 10.39 5.77 9.20
C TYR A 207 11.08 5.90 7.84
N PRO A 208 12.23 5.25 7.61
CA PRO A 208 12.97 5.41 6.35
C PRO A 208 12.11 5.10 5.13
N GLY A 209 12.01 6.05 4.19
CA GLY A 209 11.12 5.95 3.03
C GLY A 209 11.33 4.69 2.19
N TYR A 210 12.57 4.22 2.06
CA TYR A 210 12.90 3.01 1.31
C TYR A 210 12.41 1.71 1.98
N LEU A 211 12.03 1.75 3.26
CA LEU A 211 11.40 0.66 4.00
C LEU A 211 9.87 0.78 4.05
N LYS A 212 9.30 1.91 3.60
CA LYS A 212 7.84 2.08 3.48
C LYS A 212 7.34 1.35 2.23
N ARG A 213 6.17 0.72 2.36
CA ARG A 213 5.42 0.05 1.30
C ARG A 213 3.98 0.58 1.36
N ASP A 214 3.82 1.80 0.89
CA ASP A 214 2.55 2.52 0.95
C ASP A 214 1.70 2.24 -0.29
N THR A 215 0.57 1.58 -0.10
CA THR A 215 -0.37 1.24 -1.17
C THR A 215 -1.10 2.46 -1.76
N ALA A 216 -1.12 3.60 -1.07
CA ALA A 216 -1.72 4.85 -1.54
C ALA A 216 -0.85 5.56 -2.59
N THR A 217 0.48 5.40 -2.49
CA THR A 217 1.46 6.07 -3.35
C THR A 217 2.19 5.12 -4.28
N TYR A 218 1.92 3.80 -4.22
CA TYR A 218 2.50 2.81 -5.11
C TYR A 218 1.92 2.93 -6.53
N PRO A 219 2.70 3.33 -7.56
CA PRO A 219 2.15 3.73 -8.86
C PRO A 219 1.22 2.72 -9.54
N PRO A 220 1.47 1.39 -9.52
CA PRO A 220 0.51 0.42 -10.06
C PRO A 220 -0.89 0.49 -9.43
N LEU A 221 -1.01 0.87 -8.16
CA LEU A 221 -2.27 0.95 -7.41
C LEU A 221 -2.91 2.35 -7.44
N MET A 222 -2.19 3.38 -7.89
CA MET A 222 -2.70 4.75 -7.96
C MET A 222 -3.74 4.93 -9.06
N LYS A 223 -4.48 6.03 -8.99
CA LYS A 223 -5.29 6.50 -10.11
C LYS A 223 -4.41 6.92 -11.29
N THR A 224 -4.99 6.93 -12.47
CA THR A 224 -4.36 7.45 -13.69
C THR A 224 -3.98 8.94 -13.54
N SER A 225 -4.72 9.69 -12.71
CA SER A 225 -4.40 11.07 -12.33
C SER A 225 -3.24 11.22 -11.35
N ARG A 226 -2.59 10.13 -10.91
CA ARG A 226 -1.59 10.07 -9.83
C ARG A 226 -2.12 10.50 -8.46
N LEU A 227 -3.43 10.47 -8.27
CA LEU A 227 -4.04 10.57 -6.95
C LEU A 227 -4.17 9.17 -6.32
N SER A 228 -4.20 9.12 -5.00
CA SER A 228 -4.47 7.87 -4.29
C SER A 228 -5.90 7.38 -4.56
N ASN A 229 -6.04 6.06 -4.65
CA ASN A 229 -7.33 5.38 -4.54
C ASN A 229 -7.65 5.14 -3.07
N SER A 230 -8.93 5.11 -2.69
CA SER A 230 -9.27 4.70 -1.33
C SER A 230 -8.93 3.23 -1.11
N LEU A 231 -8.51 2.86 0.11
CA LEU A 231 -8.28 1.46 0.47
C LEU A 231 -9.52 0.60 0.22
N LYS A 232 -10.72 1.13 0.47
CA LYS A 232 -11.99 0.46 0.16
C LYS A 232 -12.13 0.12 -1.32
N PHE A 233 -11.79 1.06 -2.20
CA PHE A 233 -11.79 0.82 -3.65
C PHE A 233 -10.74 -0.23 -4.04
N LEU A 234 -9.50 -0.10 -3.56
CA LEU A 234 -8.43 -1.03 -3.88
C LEU A 234 -8.75 -2.45 -3.43
N THR A 235 -9.29 -2.59 -2.22
CA THR A 235 -9.65 -3.88 -1.63
C THR A 235 -10.77 -4.55 -2.41
N LEU A 236 -11.85 -3.82 -2.70
CA LEU A 236 -12.95 -4.36 -3.51
C LEU A 236 -12.47 -4.75 -4.91
N THR A 237 -11.72 -3.86 -5.57
CA THR A 237 -11.34 -4.00 -6.97
C THR A 237 -10.27 -5.07 -7.20
N TYR A 238 -9.29 -5.17 -6.29
CA TYR A 238 -8.11 -6.01 -6.50
C TYR A 238 -8.01 -7.21 -5.55
N LEU A 239 -8.80 -7.24 -4.48
CA LEU A 239 -8.87 -8.37 -3.56
C LEU A 239 -10.27 -9.02 -3.52
N GLY A 240 -11.31 -8.31 -3.97
CA GLY A 240 -12.64 -8.89 -4.20
C GLY A 240 -13.53 -8.97 -2.95
N TYR A 241 -13.27 -8.18 -1.90
CA TYR A 241 -14.10 -8.13 -0.70
C TYR A 241 -14.28 -6.69 -0.20
N HIS A 242 -15.29 -6.48 0.66
CA HIS A 242 -15.57 -5.19 1.27
C HIS A 242 -14.88 -5.06 2.63
N ILE A 243 -14.41 -3.85 2.94
CA ILE A 243 -13.93 -3.44 4.26
C ILE A 243 -14.68 -2.18 4.70
N GLN A 244 -14.51 -1.79 5.97
CA GLN A 244 -15.08 -0.56 6.50
C GLN A 244 -16.62 -0.56 6.39
N THR A 245 -17.22 -1.72 6.62
CA THR A 245 -18.67 -1.92 6.66
C THR A 245 -19.16 -1.72 8.10
N GLY A 246 -19.61 -0.50 8.41
CA GLY A 246 -19.95 -0.09 9.78
C GLY A 246 -18.78 0.64 10.45
N HIS A 247 -18.59 0.42 11.75
CA HIS A 247 -17.45 0.99 12.47
C HIS A 247 -16.14 0.42 11.93
N GLN A 248 -15.31 1.32 11.41
CA GLN A 248 -14.01 1.01 10.85
C GLN A 248 -13.02 0.68 11.95
N HIS A 249 -12.38 -0.48 11.79
CA HIS A 249 -11.40 -0.97 12.73
C HIS A 249 -10.00 -0.99 12.08
N PRO A 250 -8.92 -0.54 12.75
CA PRO A 250 -7.61 -0.41 12.12
C PRO A 250 -7.05 -1.76 11.63
N TYR A 251 -7.39 -2.87 12.29
CA TYR A 251 -7.10 -4.23 11.82
C TYR A 251 -7.53 -4.49 10.36
N GLU A 252 -8.73 -4.07 9.97
CA GLU A 252 -9.24 -4.28 8.61
C GLU A 252 -8.35 -3.61 7.56
N ASP A 253 -7.92 -2.39 7.88
CA ASP A 253 -7.06 -1.60 7.02
C ASP A 253 -5.65 -2.20 6.93
N CYS A 254 -5.10 -2.65 8.07
CA CYS A 254 -3.81 -3.32 8.12
C CYS A 254 -3.79 -4.58 7.25
N VAL A 255 -4.81 -5.44 7.41
CA VAL A 255 -4.93 -6.69 6.65
C VAL A 255 -5.14 -6.40 5.17
N ALA A 256 -5.98 -5.43 4.81
CA ALA A 256 -6.19 -5.05 3.42
C ALA A 256 -4.91 -4.52 2.77
N ALA A 257 -4.18 -3.64 3.44
CA ALA A 257 -2.89 -3.13 2.96
C ALA A 257 -1.85 -4.26 2.82
N MET A 258 -1.77 -5.18 3.80
CA MET A 258 -0.88 -6.34 3.76
C MET A 258 -1.21 -7.29 2.61
N ARG A 259 -2.49 -7.55 2.34
CA ARG A 259 -2.93 -8.38 1.21
C ARG A 259 -2.62 -7.72 -0.14
N LEU A 260 -2.81 -6.40 -0.27
CA LEU A 260 -2.39 -5.64 -1.45
C LEU A 260 -0.87 -5.72 -1.64
N TYR A 261 -0.11 -5.57 -0.57
CA TYR A 261 1.34 -5.73 -0.56
C TYR A 261 1.76 -7.13 -1.05
N HIS A 262 1.23 -8.19 -0.45
CA HIS A 262 1.50 -9.57 -0.87
C HIS A 262 1.15 -9.81 -2.33
N ARG A 263 0.02 -9.26 -2.81
CA ARG A 263 -0.36 -9.33 -4.22
C ARG A 263 0.71 -8.72 -5.13
N MET A 264 1.26 -7.56 -4.77
CA MET A 264 2.31 -6.91 -5.56
C MET A 264 3.64 -7.65 -5.45
N ARG A 265 3.97 -8.18 -4.26
CA ARG A 265 5.20 -8.94 -3.97
C ARG A 265 5.23 -10.31 -4.68
N ARG A 266 4.09 -11.00 -4.80
CA ARG A 266 4.00 -12.32 -5.44
C ARG A 266 4.12 -12.30 -6.97
N GLN A 267 4.31 -11.14 -7.59
CA GLN A 267 4.49 -11.06 -9.02
C GLN A 267 5.81 -11.73 -9.44
N GLU A 268 5.76 -12.51 -10.53
CA GLU A 268 6.94 -13.21 -11.06
C GLU A 268 7.91 -12.22 -11.69
N HIS A 269 9.08 -12.04 -11.06
CA HIS A 269 10.15 -11.23 -11.60
C HIS A 269 10.98 -12.09 -12.57
N ALA A 270 10.95 -11.78 -13.86
CA ALA A 270 11.74 -12.52 -14.85
C ALA A 270 13.24 -12.34 -14.57
N LYS A 271 13.92 -13.39 -14.12
CA LYS A 271 15.38 -13.42 -13.95
C LYS A 271 16.05 -13.48 -15.33
N GLY A 272 16.10 -12.35 -16.03
CA GLY A 272 16.58 -12.30 -17.41
C GLY A 272 16.80 -10.87 -17.89
N GLY A 273 17.70 -10.16 -17.24
CA GLY A 273 18.07 -8.79 -17.61
C GLY A 273 19.04 -8.21 -16.58
N GLY A 274 20.18 -8.88 -16.37
CA GLY A 274 21.26 -8.30 -15.58
C GLY A 274 21.73 -7.04 -16.29
N ASP A 275 21.29 -5.87 -15.79
CA ASP A 275 21.90 -4.55 -16.01
C ASP A 275 21.03 -3.47 -15.33
N GLY A 276 21.07 -3.38 -14.00
CA GLY A 276 20.66 -2.19 -13.22
C GLY A 276 19.27 -1.58 -13.48
N ALA A 277 18.39 -2.25 -14.22
CA ALA A 277 17.16 -1.70 -14.79
C ALA A 277 15.99 -1.67 -13.79
N ASP A 278 16.09 -2.46 -12.72
CA ASP A 278 15.05 -2.61 -11.69
C ASP A 278 15.31 -1.75 -10.44
N VAL A 279 16.38 -0.95 -10.45
CA VAL A 279 16.63 0.05 -9.41
C VAL A 279 15.87 1.32 -9.80
N PRO A 280 14.87 1.76 -9.02
CA PRO A 280 14.15 3.00 -9.32
C PRO A 280 15.11 4.19 -9.34
N ALA A 281 14.68 5.29 -9.95
CA ALA A 281 15.25 6.58 -9.60
C ALA A 281 14.92 6.83 -8.11
N ALA A 282 15.93 7.03 -7.26
CA ALA A 282 15.70 7.54 -5.92
C ALA A 282 15.20 8.97 -6.09
N SER A 283 13.88 9.15 -6.14
CA SER A 283 13.18 10.35 -6.59
C SER A 283 13.47 10.77 -8.05
N THR A 284 12.44 11.31 -8.71
CA THR A 284 12.55 11.93 -10.05
C THR A 284 13.64 13.01 -10.10
N GLU A 285 13.94 13.63 -8.96
CA GLU A 285 14.98 14.66 -8.80
C GLU A 285 16.40 14.12 -8.98
N GLN A 286 16.68 12.84 -8.70
CA GLN A 286 18.02 12.29 -8.90
C GLN A 286 18.25 11.79 -10.34
N ALA A 287 17.20 11.37 -11.05
CA ALA A 287 17.31 10.96 -12.45
C ALA A 287 17.40 12.17 -13.40
N PHE A 288 16.70 13.26 -13.09
CA PHE A 288 16.66 14.47 -13.91
C PHE A 288 16.77 15.72 -13.05
N PRO A 289 17.93 15.95 -12.39
CA PRO A 289 18.09 17.12 -11.56
C PRO A 289 18.08 18.38 -12.41
N ALA A 290 17.50 19.46 -11.89
CA ALA A 290 17.34 20.72 -12.62
C ALA A 290 18.67 21.28 -13.19
N TRP A 291 19.79 21.03 -12.51
CA TRP A 291 21.11 21.46 -12.97
C TRP A 291 21.61 20.75 -14.26
N ARG A 292 21.05 19.58 -14.62
CA ARG A 292 21.34 18.87 -15.88
C ARG A 292 20.37 19.20 -17.01
N GLN A 293 19.42 20.11 -16.82
CA GLN A 293 18.36 20.36 -17.80
C GLN A 293 18.90 20.66 -19.21
N ARG A 294 19.90 21.54 -19.34
CA ARG A 294 20.52 21.88 -20.63
C ARG A 294 21.22 20.70 -21.31
N GLU A 295 21.72 19.74 -20.52
CA GLU A 295 22.35 18.52 -21.03
C GLU A 295 21.27 17.56 -21.55
N LEU A 296 20.20 17.37 -20.77
CA LEU A 296 19.07 16.51 -21.11
C LEU A 296 18.33 16.99 -22.37
N GLU A 297 18.17 18.30 -22.54
CA GLU A 297 17.55 18.90 -23.74
C GLU A 297 18.36 18.69 -25.02
N ARG A 298 19.66 18.37 -24.91
CA ARG A 298 20.56 18.10 -26.05
C ARG A 298 20.67 16.62 -26.39
N MET A 299 20.17 15.73 -25.52
CA MET A 299 20.22 14.29 -25.74
C MET A 299 19.21 13.85 -26.78
N THR A 300 19.60 12.82 -27.53
CA THR A 300 18.70 12.12 -28.45
C THR A 300 17.63 11.34 -27.66
N PRO A 301 16.48 11.01 -28.29
CA PRO A 301 15.46 10.17 -27.67
C PRO A 301 15.98 8.82 -27.15
N ASP A 302 16.95 8.21 -27.84
CA ASP A 302 17.54 6.93 -27.44
C ASP A 302 18.46 7.06 -26.22
N GLU A 303 19.19 8.16 -26.09
CA GLU A 303 19.99 8.46 -24.90
C GLU A 303 19.10 8.72 -23.68
N LEU A 304 18.03 9.49 -23.85
CA LEU A 304 17.02 9.72 -22.81
C LEU A 304 16.34 8.41 -22.38
N LEU A 305 16.06 7.51 -23.34
CA LEU A 305 15.53 6.18 -23.05
C LEU A 305 16.51 5.31 -22.25
N ARG A 306 17.81 5.38 -22.54
CA ARG A 306 18.83 4.63 -21.77
C ARG A 306 18.95 5.12 -20.33
N LEU A 307 18.71 6.41 -20.09
CA LEU A 307 18.70 7.02 -18.76
C LEU A 307 17.37 6.84 -18.01
N SER A 308 16.28 6.58 -18.74
CA SER A 308 14.97 6.34 -18.17
C SER A 308 15.02 5.17 -17.20
N ARG A 309 14.44 5.37 -16.01
CA ARG A 309 14.21 4.33 -15.01
C ARG A 309 12.72 4.16 -14.79
N PRO A 310 12.28 3.01 -14.27
CA PRO A 310 10.90 2.85 -13.87
C PRO A 310 10.49 3.87 -12.80
N ASP A 311 9.22 4.29 -12.87
CA ASP A 311 8.63 5.25 -11.93
C ASP A 311 8.47 4.69 -10.49
N TYR A 312 8.77 3.40 -10.27
CA TYR A 312 8.61 2.74 -8.97
C TYR A 312 9.54 1.53 -8.77
N HIS A 313 9.76 1.15 -7.51
CA HIS A 313 10.46 -0.07 -7.12
C HIS A 313 9.49 -1.25 -7.00
N CYS A 314 9.76 -2.37 -7.66
CA CYS A 314 8.94 -3.56 -7.48
C CYS A 314 9.09 -4.14 -6.07
N TRP A 315 7.96 -4.46 -5.42
CA TRP A 315 7.94 -5.13 -4.10
C TRP A 315 8.23 -6.63 -4.17
N CYS A 316 8.35 -7.21 -5.36
CA CYS A 316 8.70 -8.61 -5.59
C CYS A 316 10.13 -8.98 -5.16
N LEU A 317 11.01 -7.98 -5.02
CA LEU A 317 12.38 -8.14 -4.55
C LEU A 317 12.51 -7.89 -3.04
N ASP A 318 11.38 -7.73 -2.33
CA ASP A 318 11.37 -7.63 -0.88
C ASP A 318 11.68 -9.00 -0.26
N GLU A 319 12.95 -9.23 0.02
CA GLU A 319 13.45 -10.40 0.77
C GLU A 319 13.11 -10.34 2.26
#